data_AF-A0A068SBX2-F1
#
_entry.id   AF-A0A068SBX2-F1
#
_cell.length_a   1.000
_cell.length_b   1.000
_cell.length_c   1.000
_cell.angle_alpha   90.00
_cell.angle_beta   90.00
_cell.angle_gamma   90.00
#
_symmetry.space_group_name_H-M   'P 1'
#
loop_
_entity.id
_entity.type
_entity.pdbx_description
1 polymer ?
#
loop_
_entity_poly.entity_id
_entity_poly.type
_entity_poly.pdbx_seq_one_letter_code
_entity_poly.pdbx_strand_id
1 'polypeptide(L)'
;MYKEYRSMSRVEAVENCYQDMAARHRARFSSVQIMRVAEVKSADIRRQYVKQLLVPKLAFPLPHRIQRVDKSQRRLFIAKRPTTFY
;
A
#
# COMPACT_ATOMS: atom_id res chain seq x y z
N MET A 1 -7.94 18.81 -0.20
CA MET A 1 -7.60 17.74 -1.17
C MET A 1 -8.49 16.55 -0.91
N TYR A 2 -9.00 15.87 -1.95
CA TYR A 2 -9.78 14.63 -1.79
C TYR A 2 -8.92 13.42 -2.15
N LYS A 3 -8.83 12.42 -1.26
CA LYS A 3 -8.07 11.17 -1.49
C LYS A 3 -8.91 9.96 -1.10
N GLU A 4 -8.66 8.85 -1.78
CA GLU A 4 -9.33 7.58 -1.59
C GLU A 4 -8.28 6.51 -1.28
N TYR A 5 -8.57 5.69 -0.27
CA TYR A 5 -7.73 4.58 0.18
C TYR A 5 -8.60 3.33 0.35
N ARG A 6 -8.03 2.16 0.03
CA ARG A 6 -8.64 0.86 0.31
C ARG A 6 -7.95 0.28 1.54
N SER A 7 -8.65 0.25 2.66
CA SER A 7 -8.16 -0.19 3.98
C SER A 7 -9.24 -0.94 4.73
N MET A 8 -8.87 -1.67 5.78
CA MET A 8 -9.81 -2.46 6.59
C MET A 8 -10.50 -1.63 7.69
N SER A 9 -9.96 -0.46 8.02
CA SER A 9 -10.56 0.46 9.00
C SER A 9 -10.40 1.93 8.60
N ARG A 10 -11.24 2.80 9.17
CA ARG A 10 -11.11 4.26 9.00
C ARG A 10 -9.79 4.81 9.56
N VAL A 11 -9.28 4.21 10.65
CA VAL A 11 -8.02 4.62 11.30
C VAL A 11 -6.84 4.34 10.37
N GLU A 12 -6.78 3.13 9.81
CA GLU A 12 -5.74 2.73 8.85
C GLU A 12 -5.79 3.60 7.57
N ALA A 13 -6.99 3.93 7.09
CA ALA A 13 -7.15 4.84 5.94
C ALA A 13 -6.58 6.24 6.23
N VAL A 14 -6.76 6.74 7.46
CA VAL A 14 -6.18 8.02 7.91
C VAL A 14 -4.67 7.94 8.07
N GLU A 15 -4.13 6.84 8.59
CA GLU A 15 -2.69 6.62 8.68
C GLU A 15 -2.04 6.63 7.28
N ASN A 16 -2.63 5.87 6.35
CA ASN A 16 -2.20 5.87 4.95
C ASN A 16 -2.27 7.27 4.33
N CYS A 17 -3.27 8.07 4.69
CA CYS A 17 -3.39 9.46 4.27
C CYS A 17 -2.20 10.31 4.76
N TYR A 18 -1.84 10.19 6.04
CA TYR A 18 -0.70 10.91 6.60
C TYR A 18 0.62 10.49 5.92
N GLN A 19 0.85 9.19 5.73
CA GLN A 19 2.06 8.69 5.06
C GLN A 19 2.15 9.18 3.61
N ASP A 20 1.03 9.14 2.87
CA ASP A 20 0.96 9.61 1.49
C ASP A 20 1.20 11.13 1.37
N MET A 21 0.59 11.91 2.26
CA MET A 21 0.79 13.37 2.32
C MET A 21 2.24 13.73 2.69
N ALA A 22 2.85 12.98 3.61
CA ALA A 22 4.26 13.14 3.95
C ALA A 22 5.18 12.81 2.75
N ALA A 23 4.94 11.69 2.07
CA ALA A 23 5.80 11.25 0.96
C ALA A 23 5.67 12.12 -0.30
N ARG A 24 4.43 12.44 -0.72
CA ARG A 24 4.18 13.12 -1.99
C ARG A 24 4.20 14.64 -1.88
N HIS A 25 3.86 15.18 -0.71
CA HIS A 25 3.69 16.62 -0.52
C HIS A 25 4.53 17.18 0.63
N ARG A 26 5.35 16.33 1.29
CA ARG A 26 6.20 16.73 2.44
C ARG A 26 5.41 17.38 3.57
N ALA A 27 4.12 17.09 3.66
CA ALA A 27 3.25 17.63 4.69
C ALA A 27 3.51 16.90 6.01
N ARG A 28 3.69 17.66 7.09
CA ARG A 28 3.80 17.10 8.44
C ARG A 28 2.41 16.85 9.01
N PHE A 29 2.32 15.95 10.00
CA PHE A 29 1.07 15.64 10.69
C PHE A 29 0.33 16.89 11.17
N SER A 30 1.04 17.83 11.80
CA SER A 30 0.48 19.09 12.31
C SER A 30 -0.06 20.03 11.22
N SER A 31 0.35 19.84 9.97
CA SER A 31 -0.06 20.68 8.84
C SER A 31 -1.24 20.11 8.06
N VAL A 32 -1.76 18.93 8.44
CA VAL A 32 -2.85 18.25 7.73
C VAL A 32 -4.08 18.19 8.62
N GLN A 33 -5.14 18.86 8.18
CA GLN A 33 -6.46 18.80 8.82
C GLN A 33 -7.41 17.93 7.98
N ILE A 34 -8.04 16.95 8.63
CA ILE A 34 -9.00 16.05 8.00
C ILE A 34 -10.41 16.58 8.23
N MET A 35 -11.10 16.95 7.15
CA MET A 35 -12.45 17.53 7.26
C MET A 35 -13.54 16.46 7.39
N ARG A 36 -13.44 15.36 6.65
CA ARG A 36 -14.41 14.26 6.69
C ARG A 36 -13.75 12.96 6.22
N VAL A 37 -14.10 11.87 6.91
CA VAL A 37 -13.77 10.50 6.50
C VAL A 37 -15.09 9.75 6.30
N ALA A 38 -15.29 9.17 5.13
CA ALA A 38 -16.48 8.41 4.81
C ALA A 38 -16.11 7.18 3.98
N GLU A 39 -16.87 6.11 4.16
CA GLU A 39 -16.81 4.95 3.28
C GLU A 39 -17.54 5.28 1.98
N VAL A 40 -16.95 4.90 0.85
CA VAL A 40 -17.45 5.21 -0.49
C VAL A 40 -17.83 3.88 -1.15
N LYS A 41 -19.02 3.82 -1.77
CA LYS A 41 -19.47 2.64 -2.50
C LYS A 41 -18.62 2.44 -3.75
N SER A 42 -18.48 1.19 -4.20
CA SER A 42 -17.63 0.84 -5.35
C SER A 42 -17.95 1.62 -6.64
N ALA A 43 -19.20 2.00 -6.85
CA ALA A 43 -19.65 2.77 -8.01
C ALA A 43 -19.19 4.24 -7.98
N ASP A 44 -19.00 4.80 -6.78
CA ASP A 44 -18.72 6.22 -6.56
C ASP A 44 -17.21 6.52 -6.47
N ILE A 45 -16.35 5.50 -6.57
CA ILE A 45 -14.89 5.63 -6.51
C ILE A 45 -14.41 6.41 -7.75
N ARG A 46 -13.59 7.45 -7.52
CA ARG A 46 -13.11 8.35 -8.60
C ARG A 46 -11.65 8.11 -8.93
N ARG A 47 -10.82 7.59 -8.02
CA ARG A 47 -9.37 7.44 -8.22
C ARG A 47 -9.02 6.16 -8.99
N GLN A 48 -8.35 6.33 -10.13
CA GLN A 48 -8.03 5.23 -11.05
C GLN A 48 -7.19 4.11 -10.41
N TYR A 49 -6.24 4.46 -9.54
CA TYR A 49 -5.40 3.49 -8.84
C TYR A 49 -6.15 2.64 -7.81
N VAL A 50 -7.33 3.09 -7.34
CA VAL A 50 -8.25 2.29 -6.52
C VAL A 50 -9.18 1.48 -7.42
N LYS A 51 -9.68 2.08 -8.51
CA LYS A 51 -10.56 1.40 -9.48
C LYS A 51 -9.98 0.10 -10.03
N GLN A 52 -8.69 0.08 -10.37
CA GLN A 52 -8.02 -1.14 -10.88
C GLN A 52 -8.11 -2.34 -9.92
N LEU A 53 -8.26 -2.09 -8.61
CA LEU A 53 -8.30 -3.14 -7.60
C LEU A 53 -9.71 -3.74 -7.41
N LEU A 54 -10.74 -3.17 -8.02
CA LEU A 54 -12.14 -3.58 -7.87
C LEU A 54 -12.56 -4.66 -8.87
N VAL A 55 -11.66 -5.05 -9.79
CA VAL A 55 -11.95 -6.06 -10.81
C VAL A 55 -12.22 -7.41 -10.15
N PRO A 56 -13.35 -8.08 -10.46
CA PRO A 56 -13.64 -9.40 -9.91
C PRO A 56 -12.58 -10.41 -10.38
N LYS A 57 -12.15 -11.31 -9.48
CA LYS A 57 -11.11 -12.31 -9.75
C LYS A 57 -9.77 -11.71 -10.20
N LEU A 58 -9.42 -10.53 -9.68
CA LEU A 58 -8.12 -9.90 -9.94
C LEU A 58 -6.97 -10.83 -9.53
N ALA A 59 -6.09 -11.14 -10.47
CA ALA A 59 -4.85 -11.87 -10.27
C ALA A 59 -3.70 -11.11 -10.96
N PHE A 60 -2.51 -11.18 -10.37
CA PHE A 60 -1.30 -10.58 -10.95
C PHE A 60 -0.12 -11.51 -10.71
N PRO A 61 0.80 -11.64 -11.69
CA PRO A 61 2.03 -12.39 -11.48
C PRO A 61 2.89 -11.70 -10.42
N LEU A 62 3.85 -12.44 -9.85
CA LEU A 62 4.88 -11.90 -8.97
C LEU A 62 6.24 -12.00 -9.69
N PRO A 63 6.61 -11.04 -10.55
CA PRO A 63 7.83 -11.14 -11.34
C PRO A 63 9.10 -11.16 -10.50
N HIS A 64 9.10 -10.50 -9.35
CA HIS A 64 10.29 -10.42 -8.51
C HIS A 64 9.93 -10.73 -7.05
N ARG A 65 10.28 -11.93 -6.59
CA ARG A 65 10.01 -12.38 -5.23
C ARG A 65 11.31 -12.52 -4.44
N ILE A 66 11.50 -11.61 -3.49
CA ILE A 66 12.62 -11.70 -2.53
C ILE A 66 12.20 -12.64 -1.41
N GLN A 67 12.92 -13.75 -1.23
CA GLN A 67 12.75 -14.62 -0.07
C GLN A 67 13.29 -13.93 1.18
N ARG A 68 12.39 -13.48 2.05
CA ARG A 68 12.76 -12.91 3.35
C ARG A 68 12.89 -14.04 4.35
N VAL A 69 14.13 -14.49 4.57
CA VAL A 69 14.46 -15.44 5.63
C VAL A 69 14.46 -14.76 7.00
N ASP A 70 14.13 -15.54 8.03
CA ASP A 70 14.19 -15.12 9.42
C ASP A 70 15.59 -14.60 9.80
N LYS A 71 15.63 -13.65 10.73
CA LYS A 71 16.87 -12.96 11.09
C LYS A 71 17.94 -13.93 11.59
N SER A 72 17.56 -14.99 12.30
CA SER A 72 18.47 -16.04 12.79
C SER A 72 19.09 -16.87 11.66
N GLN A 73 18.40 -16.99 10.52
CA GLN A 73 18.83 -17.78 9.38
C GLN A 73 19.48 -16.94 8.26
N ARG A 74 19.46 -15.61 8.38
CA ARG A 74 20.09 -14.70 7.44
C ARG A 74 21.60 -14.75 7.57
N ARG A 75 22.29 -15.31 6.57
CA ARG A 75 23.75 -15.44 6.54
C ARG A 75 24.36 -14.44 5.54
N LEU A 76 25.56 -13.95 5.86
CA LEU A 76 26.34 -13.09 4.97
C LEU A 76 26.85 -13.85 3.74
N PHE A 77 27.22 -15.11 3.92
CA PHE A 77 27.67 -16.00 2.87
C PHE A 77 26.68 -17.14 2.69
N ILE A 78 26.34 -17.44 1.43
CA ILE A 78 25.39 -18.47 1.04
C ILE A 78 26.02 -19.35 -0.03
N ALA A 79 25.86 -20.66 0.11
CA ALA A 79 26.49 -21.64 -0.78
C ALA A 79 25.85 -21.71 -2.17
N LYS A 80 24.59 -21.26 -2.30
CA LYS A 80 23.85 -21.24 -3.56
C LYS A 80 23.40 -19.82 -3.89
N ARG A 81 23.45 -19.46 -5.18
CA ARG A 81 22.95 -18.18 -5.67
C ARG A 81 21.43 -18.12 -5.49
N PRO A 82 20.88 -17.05 -4.89
CA PRO A 82 19.44 -16.91 -4.74
C PRO A 82 18.78 -16.60 -6.08
N THR A 83 17.55 -17.06 -6.26
CA THR A 83 16.70 -16.74 -7.41
C THR A 83 15.51 -15.90 -6.95
N THR A 84 15.10 -14.96 -7.79
CA THR A 84 13.94 -14.07 -7.56
C THR A 84 12.73 -14.46 -8.40
N PHE A 85 12.92 -15.43 -9.30
CA PHE A 85 11.93 -16.04 -10.17
C PHE A 85 11.75 -17.50 -9.77
N TYR A 86 10.50 -17.96 -9.75
CA TYR A 86 10.07 -19.35 -9.64
C TYR A 86 9.07 -19.63 -10.76
#